data_AF-A0A5C7LPY1-F1
#
_entry.id   AF-A0A5C7LPY1-F1
#
_cell.length_a   1.000
_cell.length_b   1.000
_cell.length_c   1.000
_cell.angle_alpha   90.00
_cell.angle_beta   90.00
_cell.angle_gamma   90.00
#
_symmetry.space_group_name_H-M   'P 1'
#
loop_
_entity.id
_entity.type
_entity.pdbx_description
1 polymer ?
#
loop_
_entity_poly.entity_id
_entity_poly.type
_entity_poly.pdbx_seq_one_letter_code
_entity_poly.pdbx_strand_id
1 'polypeptide(L)' 'MRMHVTVVDKLMYLFQNYGGHERDLKLRRMLEELDLTPYERQTGMQELILVLTEDYMKQLASTGR' A
#
# COMPACT_ATOMS: atom_id res chain seq x y z
N MET A 1 9.90 -1.47 -10.16
CA MET A 1 8.96 -0.96 -9.13
C MET A 1 8.29 -2.17 -8.50
N ARG A 2 8.31 -2.28 -7.17
CA ARG A 2 7.67 -3.40 -6.43
C ARG A 2 6.79 -2.89 -5.32
N MET A 3 5.84 -3.68 -4.84
CA MET A 3 5.05 -3.36 -3.65
C MET A 3 5.76 -3.85 -2.40
N HIS A 4 5.71 -3.04 -1.33
CA HIS A 4 6.08 -3.49 0.00
C HIS A 4 5.11 -4.56 0.50
N VAL A 5 5.58 -5.46 1.37
CA VAL A 5 4.78 -6.59 1.88
C VAL A 5 3.48 -6.11 2.53
N THR A 6 3.49 -4.98 3.25
CA THR A 6 2.29 -4.43 3.88
C THR A 6 1.21 -3.99 2.88
N VAL A 7 1.61 -3.55 1.67
CA VAL A 7 0.65 -3.26 0.59
C VAL A 7 0.02 -4.56 0.10
N VAL A 8 0.82 -5.60 -0.09
CA VAL A 8 0.31 -6.92 -0.53
C VAL A 8 -0.66 -7.48 0.51
N ASP A 9 -0.31 -7.44 1.79
CA ASP A 9 -1.17 -7.91 2.88
C ASP A 9 -2.50 -7.14 2.93
N LYS A 10 -2.45 -5.81 2.74
CA LYS A 10 -3.64 -4.97 2.68
C LYS A 10 -4.54 -5.35 1.51
N LEU A 11 -3.96 -5.58 0.32
CA LEU A 11 -4.72 -6.02 -0.85
C LEU A 11 -5.40 -7.38 -0.55
N MET A 12 -4.64 -8.35 -0.05
CA MET A 12 -5.18 -9.67 0.30
C MET A 12 -6.35 -9.57 1.28
N TYR A 13 -6.23 -8.72 2.30
CA TYR A 13 -7.32 -8.42 3.23
C TYR A 13 -8.56 -7.86 2.51
N LEU A 14 -8.40 -6.89 1.60
CA LEU A 14 -9.54 -6.31 0.88
C LEU A 14 -10.25 -7.35 0.01
N PHE A 15 -9.50 -8.18 -0.72
CA PHE A 15 -10.07 -9.26 -1.52
C PHE A 15 -10.81 -10.28 -0.66
N GLN A 16 -10.26 -10.66 0.49
CA GLN A 16 -10.90 -11.60 1.42
C GLN A 16 -12.21 -11.05 2.03
N ASN A 17 -12.27 -9.75 2.31
CA ASN A 17 -13.40 -9.15 3.03
C ASN A 17 -14.50 -8.58 2.12
N TYR A 18 -14.15 -8.13 0.92
CA TYR A 18 -15.05 -7.39 0.03
C TYR A 18 -15.17 -8.00 -1.37
N GLY A 19 -14.41 -9.04 -1.68
CA GLY A 19 -14.55 -9.80 -2.93
C GLY A 19 -15.65 -10.85 -2.87
N GLY A 20 -16.04 -11.36 -4.03
CA GLY A 20 -17.05 -12.42 -4.15
C GLY A 20 -18.48 -11.90 -4.33
N HIS A 21 -18.64 -10.61 -4.62
CA HIS A 21 -19.92 -10.02 -4.99
C HIS A 21 -20.00 -9.89 -6.51
N GLU A 22 -21.21 -9.98 -7.10
CA GLU A 22 -21.43 -10.03 -8.55
C GLU A 22 -20.66 -8.96 -9.35
N ARG A 23 -20.45 -7.77 -8.77
CA ARG A 23 -19.73 -6.65 -9.40
C ARG A 23 -18.54 -6.13 -8.59
N ASP A 24 -18.31 -6.68 -7.40
CA ASP A 24 -17.25 -6.26 -6.48
C ASP A 24 -17.18 -4.73 -6.26
N LEU A 25 -18.33 -4.04 -6.30
CA LEU A 25 -18.40 -2.56 -6.26
C LEU A 25 -17.69 -1.99 -5.03
N LYS A 26 -17.88 -2.64 -3.87
CA LYS A 26 -17.24 -2.22 -2.63
C LYS A 26 -15.73 -2.43 -2.68
N LEU A 27 -15.26 -3.58 -3.14
CA LEU A 27 -13.84 -3.85 -3.31
C LEU A 27 -13.18 -2.84 -4.24
N ARG A 28 -13.79 -2.55 -5.41
CA ARG A 28 -13.29 -1.54 -6.35
C ARG A 28 -13.11 -0.18 -5.68
N ARG A 29 -14.13 0.28 -4.96
CA ARG A 29 -14.08 1.53 -4.19
C ARG A 29 -12.95 1.51 -3.17
N MET A 30 -12.78 0.43 -2.41
CA MET A 30 -11.70 0.33 -1.42
C MET A 30 -10.30 0.32 -2.06
N LEU A 31 -10.16 -0.21 -3.27
CA LEU A 31 -8.90 -0.18 -4.03
C LEU A 31 -8.62 1.22 -4.60
N GLU A 32 -9.66 1.95 -5.01
CA GLU A 32 -9.55 3.34 -5.49
C GLU A 32 -9.16 4.32 -4.36
N GLU A 33 -9.60 4.05 -3.13
CA GLU A 33 -9.26 4.82 -1.93
C GLU A 33 -7.84 4.48 -1.38
N LEU A 34 -7.09 3.59 -2.04
CA LEU A 34 -5.82 3.07 -1.56
C LEU A 34 -4.64 3.95 -1.99
N ASP A 35 -4.20 4.81 -1.07
CA ASP A 35 -3.08 5.72 -1.33
C ASP A 35 -1.72 5.03 -1.15
N LEU A 36 -0.91 5.06 -2.22
CA LEU A 36 0.44 4.53 -2.27
C LEU A 36 1.46 5.63 -2.53
N THR A 37 2.56 5.61 -1.76
CA THR A 37 3.69 6.52 -1.94
C THR A 37 4.90 5.74 -2.48
N PRO A 38 5.61 6.23 -3.51
CA PRO A 38 6.88 5.66 -3.93
C PRO A 38 7.99 6.00 -2.92
N TYR A 39 8.69 4.98 -2.44
CA TYR A 39 9.87 5.07 -1.60
C TYR A 39 11.10 4.60 -2.38
N GLU A 40 12.11 5.45 -2.47
CA GLU A 40 13.40 5.11 -3.06
C GLU A 40 14.29 4.47 -1.99
N ARG A 41 14.61 3.19 -2.18
CA ARG A 41 15.51 2.48 -1.28
C ARG A 41 16.95 2.96 -1.51
N GLN A 42 17.57 3.51 -0.47
CA GLN A 42 18.95 4.01 -0.51
C GLN A 42 20.04 2.92 -0.47
N THR A 43 19.68 1.64 -0.61
CA THR A 43 20.65 0.56 -0.78
C THR A 43 21.22 0.59 -2.19
N GLY A 44 22.47 0.15 -2.41
CA GLY A 44 23.23 0.33 -3.67
C GLY A 44 22.60 -0.10 -5.01
N MET A 45 21.38 -0.64 -5.01
CA MET A 45 20.49 -0.66 -6.17
C MET A 45 19.32 0.31 -5.92
N GLN A 46 19.24 1.37 -6.73
CA GLN A 46 18.11 2.31 -6.72
C GLN A 46 16.82 1.55 -7.05
N GLU A 47 16.06 1.19 -6.02
CA GLU A 47 14.84 0.44 -6.14
C GLU A 47 13.66 1.28 -5.65
N LEU A 48 12.67 1.47 -6.54
CA LEU A 48 11.40 2.10 -6.21
C LEU A 48 10.43 1.07 -5.63
N ILE A 49 10.00 1.30 -4.39
CA ILE A 49 9.08 0.47 -3.64
C ILE A 49 7.81 1.27 -3.34
N LEU A 50 6.64 0.74 -3.68
CA LEU A 50 5.35 1.32 -3.29
C LEU A 50 5.02 0.88 -1.86
N VAL A 51 4.76 1.85 -1.00
CA VAL A 51 4.32 1.66 0.39
C VAL A 51 2.97 2.31 0.61
N LEU A 52 2.23 1.90 1.64
CA LEU A 52 1.03 2.61 2.08
C LEU A 52 1.42 4.03 2.52
N THR A 53 0.74 5.04 2.00
CA THR A 53 1.01 6.45 2.35
C THR A 53 0.88 6.68 3.84
N GLU A 54 -0.08 6.01 4.50
CA GLU A 54 -0.25 6.10 5.96
C GLU A 54 0.99 5.62 6.73
N ASP A 55 1.62 4.53 6.30
CA ASP A 55 2.80 3.98 6.97
C ASP A 55 4.02 4.87 6.72
N TYR A 56 4.14 5.40 5.51
CA TYR A 56 5.18 6.36 5.16
C TYR A 56 5.11 7.61 6.05
N MET A 57 3.93 8.21 6.20
CA MET A 57 3.74 9.40 7.04
C MET A 57 3.99 9.10 8.53
N LYS A 58 3.56 7.94 9.03
CA LYS A 58 3.86 7.51 10.41
C LYS A 58 5.37 7.43 10.66
N GLN A 59 6.13 6.89 9.71
CA GLN A 59 7.59 6.77 9.83
C GLN A 59 8.31 8.11 9.69
N LEU A 60 7.84 9.01 8.82
CA LEU A 60 8.38 10.37 8.73
C LEU A 60 8.17 11.14 10.05
N ALA A 61 6.96 11.05 10.62
CA ALA A 61 6.64 11.71 11.88
C ALA A 61 7.41 11.14 13.07
N SER A 62 7.77 9.86 13.06
CA SER A 62 8.59 9.24 14.12
C SER A 62 10.07 9.59 14.00
N THR A 63 10.59 9.74 12.78
CA THR A 63 12.00 10.07 12.52
C THR A 63 12.32 11.55 12.81
N GLY A 64 11.32 12.42 12.81
CA GLY A 64 11.45 13.85 13.11
C GLY A 64 11.56 14.23 14.59
N ARG A 65 11.81 13.27 15.51
CA ARG A 65 12.01 13.53 16.96
C ARG A 65 13.41 13.15 17.40
#